data_AF-A0A6J1A7M3-F1
#
_entry.id   AF-A0A6J1A7M3-F1
#
_cell.length_a   1.000
_cell.length_b   1.000
_cell.length_c   1.000
_cell.angle_alpha   90.00
_cell.angle_beta   90.00
_cell.angle_gamma   90.00
#
_symmetry.space_group_name_H-M   'P 1'
#
loop_
_entity.id
_entity.type
_entity.pdbx_description
1 polymer ?
#
loop_
_entity_poly.entity_id
_entity_poly.type
_entity_poly.pdbx_seq_one_letter_code
_entity_poly.pdbx_strand_id
1 'polypeptide(L)'
;MDAGNYLEAIAMQVEFEREREKTRVMKESLRDDVVALLEKALEHSMLMGKKEEMLAEIELQEKLIDDFMVFIAAVENNDVEIAQNFDEKTIMDAIVPMLSGDGNSSGNGEGLGGAYGGHNDLDVAIEGTGRDGGGGSKAGGEGGSCNGDRRK
;
A
#
# COMPACT_ATOMS: atom_id res chain seq x y z
N MET A 1 42.70 51.74 13.45
CA MET A 1 41.46 51.23 12.83
C MET A 1 40.29 51.70 13.68
N ASP A 2 39.26 52.26 13.07
CA ASP A 2 38.11 52.85 13.74
C ASP A 2 37.10 51.77 14.16
N ALA A 3 36.42 51.97 15.30
CA ALA A 3 35.43 51.05 15.85
C ALA A 3 34.24 50.82 14.90
N GLY A 4 33.93 51.81 14.05
CA GLY A 4 32.91 51.69 13.00
C GLY A 4 33.19 50.57 11.99
N ASN A 5 34.45 50.42 11.55
CA ASN A 5 34.84 49.41 10.56
C ASN A 5 34.75 47.98 11.12
N TYR A 6 34.94 47.80 12.43
CA TYR A 6 34.80 46.50 13.08
C TYR A 6 33.34 46.07 13.20
N LEU A 7 32.45 47.01 13.52
CA LEU A 7 31.01 46.73 13.60
C LEU A 7 30.43 46.38 12.23
N GLU A 8 30.88 47.06 11.17
CA GLU A 8 30.47 46.75 9.79
C GLU A 8 30.94 45.36 9.34
N ALA A 9 32.19 44.99 9.66
CA ALA A 9 32.70 43.64 9.36
C ALA A 9 31.92 42.54 10.09
N ILE A 10 31.55 42.75 11.35
CA ILE A 10 30.74 41.82 12.14
C ILE A 10 29.33 41.70 11.55
N ALA A 11 28.69 42.82 11.20
CA ALA A 11 27.36 42.81 10.60
C ALA A 11 27.34 42.05 9.25
N MET A 12 28.36 42.28 8.42
CA MET A 12 28.51 41.56 7.14
C MET A 12 28.70 40.04 7.36
N GLN A 13 29.45 39.64 8.37
CA GLN A 13 29.66 38.21 8.69
C GLN A 13 28.37 37.54 9.17
N VAL A 14 27.59 38.21 10.01
CA VAL A 14 26.29 37.71 10.50
C VAL A 14 25.30 37.53 9.34
N GLU A 15 25.22 38.50 8.43
CA GLU A 15 24.34 38.37 7.25
C GLU A 15 24.83 37.25 6.31
N PHE A 16 26.14 37.09 6.12
CA PHE A 16 26.68 36.00 5.32
C PHE A 16 26.36 34.61 5.92
N GLU A 17 26.51 34.45 7.23
CA GLU A 17 26.17 33.21 7.94
C GLU A 17 24.67 32.91 7.87
N ARG A 18 23.83 33.95 7.96
CA ARG A 18 22.37 33.83 7.80
C ARG A 18 21.99 33.33 6.40
N GLU A 19 22.59 33.87 5.35
CA GLU A 19 22.33 33.41 3.98
C GLU A 19 22.84 31.99 3.73
N ARG A 20 23.99 31.65 4.30
CA ARG A 20 24.51 30.28 4.26
C ARG A 20 23.54 29.29 4.93
N GLU A 21 23.00 29.67 6.09
CA GLU A 21 22.08 28.83 6.83
C GLU A 21 20.74 28.65 6.10
N LYS A 22 20.17 29.73 5.54
CA LYS A 22 18.97 29.64 4.68
C LYS A 22 19.19 28.67 3.52
N THR A 23 20.34 28.77 2.86
CA THR A 23 20.71 27.87 1.75
C THR A 23 20.84 26.42 2.23
N ARG A 24 21.40 26.19 3.42
CA ARG A 24 21.54 24.86 4.01
C ARG A 24 20.16 24.24 4.27
N VAL A 25 19.28 24.97 4.96
CA VAL A 25 17.92 24.52 5.27
C VAL A 25 17.12 24.23 3.99
N MET A 26 17.21 25.12 2.99
CA MET A 26 16.54 24.91 1.71
C MET A 26 17.03 23.63 1.01
N LYS A 27 18.35 23.39 1.00
CA LYS A 27 18.91 22.17 0.40
C LYS A 27 18.55 20.90 1.15
N GLU A 28 18.41 20.98 2.47
CA GLU A 28 17.98 19.87 3.30
C GLU A 28 16.51 19.52 3.02
N SER A 29 15.62 20.52 3.04
CA SER A 29 14.21 20.33 2.66
C SER A 29 14.04 19.74 1.26
N LEU A 30 14.84 20.21 0.29
CA LEU A 30 14.80 19.65 -1.07
C LEU A 30 15.23 18.18 -1.14
N ARG A 31 16.14 17.73 -0.26
CA ARG A 31 16.54 16.32 -0.21
C ARG A 31 15.41 15.47 0.34
N ASP A 32 14.74 15.95 1.38
CA ASP A 32 13.59 15.26 1.97
C ASP A 32 12.45 15.12 0.95
N ASP A 33 12.14 16.19 0.22
CA ASP A 33 11.14 16.18 -0.85
C ASP A 33 11.50 15.20 -1.98
N VAL A 34 12.78 15.14 -2.36
CA VAL A 34 13.26 14.21 -3.39
C VAL A 34 13.12 12.76 -2.93
N VAL A 35 13.45 12.45 -1.68
CA VAL A 35 13.29 11.10 -1.12
C VAL A 35 11.81 10.71 -1.09
N ALA A 36 10.95 11.58 -0.57
CA ALA A 36 9.51 11.33 -0.52
C ALA A 36 8.90 11.13 -1.91
N LEU A 37 9.37 11.90 -2.91
CA LEU A 37 8.92 11.74 -4.30
C LEU A 37 9.36 10.40 -4.90
N LEU A 38 10.59 9.96 -4.63
CA LEU A 38 11.12 8.68 -5.09
C LEU A 38 10.36 7.50 -4.47
N GLU A 39 10.07 7.54 -3.18
CA GLU A 39 9.27 6.52 -2.49
C GLU A 39 7.88 6.41 -3.12
N LYS A 40 7.22 7.55 -3.34
CA LYS A 40 5.89 7.58 -3.97
C LYS A 40 5.90 7.11 -5.42
N ALA A 41 6.97 7.41 -6.18
CA ALA A 41 7.12 6.92 -7.54
C ALA A 41 7.28 5.39 -7.58
N LEU A 42 8.03 4.82 -6.62
CA LEU A 42 8.20 3.38 -6.49
C LEU A 42 6.88 2.70 -6.10
N GLU A 43 6.15 3.25 -5.13
CA GLU A 43 4.83 2.76 -4.73
C GLU A 43 3.85 2.74 -5.91
N HIS A 44 3.79 3.84 -6.67
CA HIS A 44 2.96 3.93 -7.87
C HIS A 44 3.35 2.89 -8.91
N SER A 45 4.66 2.66 -9.12
CA SER A 45 5.13 1.64 -10.06
C SER A 45 4.70 0.23 -9.65
N MET A 46 4.81 -0.12 -8.36
CA MET A 46 4.37 -1.42 -7.86
C MET A 46 2.86 -1.59 -8.02
N LEU A 47 2.08 -0.54 -7.72
CA LEU A 47 0.62 -0.58 -7.83
C LEU A 47 0.17 -0.74 -9.29
N MET A 48 0.84 -0.07 -10.23
CA MET A 48 0.57 -0.25 -11.66
C MET A 48 0.85 -1.67 -12.12
N GLY A 49 1.96 -2.27 -11.67
CA GLY A 49 2.26 -3.68 -11.97
C GLY A 49 1.19 -4.64 -11.45
N LYS A 50 0.76 -4.47 -10.20
CA LYS A 50 -0.34 -5.27 -9.61
C LYS A 50 -1.65 -5.09 -10.37
N LYS A 51 -1.96 -3.88 -10.82
CA LYS A 51 -3.14 -3.59 -11.61
C LYS A 51 -3.10 -4.33 -12.95
N GLU A 52 -1.95 -4.32 -13.63
CA GLU A 52 -1.78 -5.04 -14.91
C GLU A 52 -1.92 -6.54 -14.74
N GLU A 53 -1.33 -7.10 -13.67
CA GLU A 53 -1.49 -8.52 -13.30
C GLU A 53 -2.96 -8.89 -13.07
N MET A 54 -3.69 -8.09 -12.29
CA MET A 54 -5.11 -8.30 -12.03
C MET A 54 -5.95 -8.20 -13.30
N LEU A 55 -5.65 -7.27 -14.21
CA LEU A 55 -6.35 -7.16 -15.50
C LEU A 55 -6.09 -8.39 -16.37
N ALA A 56 -4.87 -8.91 -16.41
CA ALA A 56 -4.54 -10.13 -17.14
C ALA A 56 -5.26 -11.35 -16.55
N GLU A 57 -5.39 -11.42 -15.22
CA GLU A 57 -6.18 -12.46 -14.56
C GLU A 57 -7.65 -12.37 -14.98
N ILE A 58 -8.27 -11.19 -14.90
CA ILE A 58 -9.67 -10.99 -15.31
C ILE A 58 -9.88 -11.39 -16.77
N GLU A 59 -8.99 -10.99 -17.68
CA GLU A 59 -9.07 -11.35 -19.10
C GLU A 59 -9.00 -12.88 -19.31
N LEU A 60 -8.17 -13.58 -18.53
CA LEU A 60 -8.10 -15.04 -18.55
C LEU A 60 -9.41 -15.67 -18.06
N GLN A 61 -10.01 -15.13 -17.00
CA GLN A 61 -11.29 -15.61 -16.45
C GLN A 61 -12.44 -15.39 -17.43
N GLU A 62 -12.51 -14.24 -18.08
CA GLU A 62 -13.53 -13.93 -19.11
C GLU A 62 -13.41 -14.91 -20.28
N LYS A 63 -12.20 -15.13 -20.79
CA LYS A 63 -11.98 -16.10 -21.87
C LYS A 63 -12.39 -17.52 -21.48
N LEU A 64 -12.08 -17.94 -20.26
CA LEU A 64 -12.47 -19.24 -19.73
C LEU A 64 -14.00 -19.40 -19.70
N ILE A 65 -14.73 -18.36 -19.30
CA ILE A 65 -16.20 -18.37 -19.31
C ILE A 65 -16.73 -18.45 -20.74
N ASP A 66 -16.17 -17.68 -21.67
CA ASP A 66 -16.57 -17.70 -23.08
C ASP A 66 -16.37 -19.08 -23.71
N ASP A 67 -15.19 -19.69 -23.52
CA ASP A 67 -14.86 -21.03 -24.03
C ASP A 67 -15.82 -22.08 -23.46
N PHE A 68 -16.18 -21.98 -22.17
CA PHE A 68 -17.15 -22.88 -21.54
C PHE A 68 -18.56 -22.69 -22.09
N MET A 69 -19.01 -21.45 -22.30
CA MET A 69 -20.33 -21.16 -22.88
C MET A 69 -20.46 -21.69 -24.31
N VAL A 70 -19.40 -21.59 -25.12
CA VAL A 70 -19.36 -22.17 -26.48
C VAL A 70 -19.52 -23.69 -26.41
N PHE A 71 -18.85 -24.36 -25.47
CA PHE A 71 -18.99 -25.80 -25.27
C PHE A 71 -20.42 -26.19 -24.88
N ILE A 72 -21.04 -25.50 -23.90
CA ILE A 72 -22.43 -25.77 -23.51
C ILE A 72 -23.38 -25.63 -24.70
N ALA A 73 -23.23 -24.55 -25.47
CA ALA A 73 -24.04 -24.33 -26.67
C ALA A 73 -23.85 -25.45 -27.72
N ALA A 74 -22.63 -25.94 -27.92
CA ALA A 74 -22.37 -27.06 -28.83
C ALA A 74 -23.05 -28.35 -28.36
N VAL A 75 -22.99 -28.65 -27.05
CA VAL A 75 -23.67 -29.81 -26.45
C VAL A 75 -25.18 -29.70 -26.62
N GLU A 76 -25.77 -28.54 -26.33
CA GLU A 76 -27.21 -28.31 -26.47
C GLU A 76 -27.69 -28.46 -27.92
N ASN A 77 -26.86 -28.06 -28.88
CA ASN A 77 -27.18 -28.15 -30.32
C ASN A 77 -26.80 -29.50 -30.96
N ASN A 78 -26.29 -30.47 -30.18
CA ASN A 78 -25.71 -31.72 -30.70
C ASN A 78 -24.61 -31.50 -31.76
N ASP A 79 -23.87 -30.40 -31.66
CA ASP A 79 -22.71 -30.13 -32.50
C ASP A 79 -21.50 -30.92 -31.98
N VAL A 80 -21.39 -32.17 -32.46
CA VAL A 80 -20.35 -33.12 -32.04
C VAL A 80 -18.95 -32.62 -32.41
N GLU A 81 -18.81 -31.87 -33.51
CA GLU A 81 -17.52 -31.37 -33.97
C GLU A 81 -16.95 -30.33 -32.99
N ILE A 82 -17.77 -29.35 -32.60
CA ILE A 82 -17.35 -28.32 -31.65
C ILE A 82 -17.20 -28.90 -30.23
N ALA A 83 -18.12 -29.77 -29.80
CA ALA A 83 -18.08 -30.37 -28.46
C ALA A 83 -16.86 -31.27 -28.24
N GLN A 84 -16.40 -32.00 -29.27
CA GLN A 84 -15.20 -32.84 -29.17
C GLN A 84 -13.88 -32.05 -29.20
N ASN A 85 -13.91 -30.83 -29.74
CA ASN A 85 -12.75 -29.94 -29.75
C ASN A 85 -12.54 -29.21 -28.41
N PHE A 86 -13.43 -29.40 -27.43
CA PHE A 86 -13.27 -28.83 -26.10
C PHE A 86 -12.11 -29.48 -25.35
N ASP A 87 -11.11 -28.68 -25.00
CA ASP A 87 -9.94 -29.13 -24.25
C ASP A 87 -10.18 -29.03 -22.74
N GLU A 88 -10.86 -30.05 -22.21
CA GLU A 88 -11.15 -30.18 -20.77
C GLU A 88 -9.90 -30.05 -19.90
N LYS A 89 -8.75 -30.58 -20.36
CA LYS A 89 -7.51 -30.55 -19.60
C LYS A 89 -6.99 -29.12 -19.49
N THR A 90 -6.96 -28.37 -20.59
CA THR A 90 -6.53 -26.96 -20.57
C THR A 90 -7.45 -26.12 -19.68
N ILE A 91 -8.75 -26.38 -19.70
CA ILE A 91 -9.74 -25.68 -18.86
C ILE A 91 -9.57 -26.01 -17.38
N MET A 92 -9.38 -27.29 -17.02
CA MET A 92 -9.06 -27.69 -15.65
C MET A 92 -7.73 -27.10 -15.17
N ASP A 93 -6.69 -27.13 -16.00
CA ASP A 93 -5.37 -26.57 -15.69
C ASP A 93 -5.46 -25.04 -15.45
N ALA A 94 -6.41 -24.35 -16.06
CA ALA A 94 -6.70 -22.93 -15.81
C ALA A 94 -7.52 -22.69 -14.54
N ILE A 95 -8.51 -23.54 -14.25
CA ILE A 95 -9.40 -23.41 -13.07
C ILE A 95 -8.68 -23.78 -11.77
N VAL A 96 -7.83 -24.81 -11.77
CA VAL A 96 -7.18 -25.32 -10.55
C VAL A 96 -6.37 -24.23 -9.83
N PRO A 97 -5.51 -23.44 -10.50
CA PRO A 97 -4.83 -22.31 -9.87
C PRO A 97 -5.79 -21.26 -9.30
N MET A 98 -6.90 -20.97 -9.99
CA MET A 98 -7.90 -20.00 -9.54
C MET A 98 -8.63 -20.46 -8.26
N LEU A 99 -8.90 -21.77 -8.13
CA LEU A 99 -9.55 -22.36 -6.95
C LEU A 99 -8.58 -22.61 -5.80
N SER A 100 -7.31 -22.88 -6.11
CA SER A 100 -6.32 -23.28 -5.10
C SER A 100 -5.90 -22.13 -4.21
N GLY A 101 -6.20 -20.87 -4.58
CA GLY A 101 -6.14 -19.73 -3.66
C GLY A 101 -4.87 -19.71 -2.82
N ASP A 102 -3.73 -20.15 -3.37
CA ASP A 102 -2.46 -19.91 -2.73
C ASP A 102 -2.23 -18.42 -2.94
N GLY A 103 -2.48 -17.67 -1.86
CA GLY A 103 -2.25 -16.24 -1.70
C GLY A 103 -0.78 -15.87 -1.85
N ASN A 104 -0.19 -16.24 -2.97
CA ASN A 104 1.16 -15.88 -3.38
C ASN A 104 1.15 -14.59 -4.20
N SER A 105 0.18 -13.70 -3.93
CA SER A 105 0.43 -12.27 -4.05
C SER A 105 1.34 -11.88 -2.88
N SER A 106 2.63 -12.13 -3.05
CA SER A 106 3.63 -11.60 -2.14
C SER A 106 3.61 -10.07 -2.28
N GLY A 107 2.84 -9.43 -1.41
CA GLY A 107 2.81 -7.98 -1.34
C GLY A 107 1.51 -7.46 -0.76
N ASN A 108 1.30 -7.70 0.53
CA ASN A 108 0.47 -6.92 1.45
C ASN A 108 -0.91 -6.45 0.95
N GLY A 109 -1.93 -7.06 1.55
CA GLY A 109 -3.20 -6.40 1.83
C GLY A 109 -4.28 -6.66 0.80
N GLU A 110 -5.40 -7.19 1.31
CA GLU A 110 -6.73 -7.06 0.72
C GLU A 110 -7.06 -8.07 -0.38
N GLY A 111 -7.10 -9.34 0.03
CA GLY A 111 -7.93 -10.34 -0.64
C GLY A 111 -9.40 -9.91 -0.60
N LEU A 112 -10.07 -10.03 -1.75
CA LEU A 112 -11.48 -9.73 -1.98
C LEU A 112 -12.37 -10.57 -1.04
N GLY A 113 -12.75 -9.99 0.09
CA GLY A 113 -13.60 -10.66 1.06
C GLY A 113 -13.97 -9.76 2.23
N GLY A 114 -14.82 -8.75 1.99
CA GLY A 114 -15.34 -7.96 3.10
C GLY A 114 -15.96 -6.63 2.70
N ALA A 115 -17.12 -6.68 2.06
CA ALA A 115 -18.04 -5.55 2.12
C ALA A 115 -18.46 -5.34 3.59
N TYR A 116 -18.36 -4.09 4.05
CA TYR A 116 -18.87 -3.55 5.33
C TYR A 116 -18.16 -3.97 6.62
N GLY A 117 -17.47 -3.03 7.25
CA GLY A 117 -17.07 -3.13 8.66
C GLY A 117 -15.78 -2.36 8.93
N GLY A 118 -15.90 -1.08 9.23
CA GLY A 118 -14.76 -0.28 9.66
C GLY A 118 -14.17 -0.81 10.97
N HIS A 119 -12.86 -0.63 11.14
CA HIS A 119 -12.24 -0.10 12.34
C HIS A 119 -10.78 0.23 11.99
N ASN A 120 -10.46 1.52 12.02
CA ASN A 120 -9.10 2.03 11.84
C ASN A 120 -8.35 1.83 13.16
N ASP A 121 -7.73 0.68 13.35
CA ASP A 121 -6.75 0.49 14.43
C ASP A 121 -5.38 0.18 13.80
N LEU A 122 -4.79 1.20 13.19
CA LEU A 122 -3.37 1.19 12.86
C LEU A 122 -2.60 1.76 14.07
N ASP A 123 -2.47 0.94 15.11
CA ASP A 123 -1.55 1.18 16.23
C ASP A 123 -0.11 1.01 15.71
N VAL A 124 0.43 2.08 15.12
CA VAL A 124 1.87 2.22 14.91
C VAL A 124 2.44 2.92 16.15
N ALA A 125 2.98 2.11 17.06
CA ALA A 125 3.78 2.60 18.17
C ALA A 125 5.06 3.27 17.62
N ILE A 126 5.14 4.59 17.74
CA ILE A 126 6.38 5.35 17.57
C ILE A 126 6.87 5.76 18.96
N GLU A 127 7.87 5.05 19.48
CA GLU A 127 8.63 5.50 20.64
C GLU A 127 9.57 6.66 20.25
N GLY A 128 9.47 7.77 20.99
CA GLY A 128 10.40 8.91 21.01
C GLY A 128 10.11 9.95 19.92
N THR A 129 9.84 11.23 20.19
CA THR A 129 10.34 12.12 21.24
C THR A 129 9.27 13.16 21.61
N GLY A 130 9.09 13.42 22.90
CA GLY A 130 8.01 14.26 23.42
C GLY A 130 8.01 15.73 23.00
N ARG A 131 6.82 16.31 22.96
CA ARG A 131 6.51 17.68 23.37
C ARG A 131 5.01 17.83 23.65
N ASP A 132 4.73 18.49 24.76
CA ASP A 132 3.44 18.66 25.41
C ASP A 132 2.41 19.42 24.56
N GLY A 133 1.14 19.05 24.67
CA GLY A 133 0.04 19.75 23.99
C GLY A 133 -1.32 19.10 24.24
N GLY A 134 -1.96 19.42 25.37
CA GLY A 134 -3.12 18.72 25.91
C GLY A 134 -4.46 18.85 25.16
N GLY A 135 -5.38 17.98 25.58
CA GLY A 135 -6.80 18.32 25.72
C GLY A 135 -7.77 17.43 24.97
N GLY A 136 -8.62 16.68 25.70
CA GLY A 136 -9.90 16.22 25.15
C GLY A 136 -10.35 14.85 25.63
N SER A 137 -10.99 14.81 26.79
CA SER A 137 -11.71 13.68 27.38
C SER A 137 -12.75 13.05 26.43
N LYS A 138 -13.01 11.73 26.55
CA LYS A 138 -14.31 11.02 26.81
C LYS A 138 -14.01 9.52 26.90
N ALA A 139 -14.02 8.89 28.08
CA ALA A 139 -15.20 8.34 28.78
C ALA A 139 -15.83 7.12 28.08
N GLY A 140 -15.69 5.94 28.71
CA GLY A 140 -16.66 4.84 28.64
C GLY A 140 -16.12 3.55 28.02
N GLY A 141 -16.07 2.48 28.82
CA GLY A 141 -15.84 1.12 28.34
C GLY A 141 -15.42 0.15 29.45
N GLU A 142 -16.38 -0.25 30.29
CA GLU A 142 -16.22 -1.34 31.25
C GLU A 142 -16.21 -2.72 30.55
N GLY A 143 -15.38 -3.63 31.07
CA GLY A 143 -15.45 -5.09 30.85
C GLY A 143 -14.22 -5.63 30.11
N GLY A 144 -13.49 -6.64 30.58
CA GLY A 144 -13.59 -7.48 31.77
C GLY A 144 -12.64 -8.67 31.61
N SER A 145 -12.29 -9.28 32.74
CA SER A 145 -11.71 -10.63 32.89
C SER A 145 -10.23 -10.83 32.53
N CYS A 146 -9.36 -10.65 33.52
CA CYS A 146 -8.05 -11.30 33.57
C CYS A 146 -8.16 -12.55 34.46
N ASN A 147 -8.01 -13.73 33.85
CA ASN A 147 -7.76 -14.98 34.57
C ASN A 147 -6.33 -14.97 35.15
N GLY A 148 -6.22 -15.44 36.40
CA GLY A 148 -5.04 -16.15 36.87
C GLY A 148 -4.21 -15.46 37.93
N ASP A 149 -4.44 -15.81 39.20
CA ASP A 149 -3.33 -16.22 40.05
C ASP A 149 -3.80 -17.18 41.16
N ARG A 150 -3.59 -18.48 40.91
CA ARG A 150 -3.58 -19.51 41.93
C ARG A 150 -2.20 -19.47 42.56
N ARG A 151 -2.06 -18.91 43.77
CA ARG A 151 -0.93 -19.18 44.67
C ARG A 151 -1.28 -18.86 46.13
N LYS A 152 -1.30 -19.95 46.91
CA LYS A 152 -1.28 -20.13 48.37
C LYS A 152 -2.59 -19.93 49.13
#